data_AF-A0A7Y1YZQ5-F1
#
_entry.id   AF-A0A7Y1YZQ5-F1
#
_cell.length_a   1.000
_cell.length_b   1.000
_cell.length_c   1.000
_cell.angle_alpha   90.00
_cell.angle_beta   90.00
_cell.angle_gamma   90.00
#
_symmetry.space_group_name_H-M   'P 1'
#
loop_
_entity.id
_entity.type
_entity.pdbx_description
1 polymer ?
#
loop_
_entity_poly.entity_id
_entity_poly.type
_entity_poly.pdbx_seq_one_letter_code
_entity_poly.pdbx_strand_id
1 'polypeptide(L)'
;MRARMAGFNREFEEASRDLGAGEWQTFRYVILPFMRPGLIAGALLAFTLSLDDFVITFFTSGPDTVTFPVKVYSMVRFSVTPEVNAASTVLIVITVVATILAMRFQNPARRERKETAP
;
A
#
# COMPACT_ATOMS: atom_id res chain seq x y z
N MET A 1 -16.41 -14.94 3.21
CA MET A 1 -16.66 -13.56 3.70
C MET A 1 -17.96 -12.93 3.17
N ARG A 2 -18.96 -13.72 2.74
CA ARG A 2 -20.26 -13.23 2.22
C ARG A 2 -21.42 -13.33 3.26
N ALA A 3 -21.19 -14.02 4.38
CA ALA A 3 -22.24 -14.42 5.32
C ALA A 3 -22.49 -13.44 6.49
N ARG A 4 -21.71 -12.35 6.62
CA ARG A 4 -21.84 -11.38 7.73
C ARG A 4 -22.34 -9.99 7.30
N MET A 5 -22.48 -9.72 6.01
CA MET A 5 -22.82 -8.39 5.50
C MET A 5 -24.30 -8.23 5.08
N ALA A 6 -25.10 -9.29 5.09
CA ALA A 6 -26.50 -9.22 4.63
C ALA A 6 -27.49 -8.73 5.70
N GLY A 7 -27.19 -8.93 7.00
CA GLY A 7 -28.12 -8.57 8.08
C GLY A 7 -27.98 -7.15 8.60
N PHE A 8 -26.81 -6.53 8.47
CA PHE A 8 -26.46 -5.35 9.27
C PHE A 8 -26.87 -4.00 8.67
N ASN A 9 -27.15 -3.91 7.36
CA ASN A 9 -27.48 -2.61 6.76
C ASN A 9 -28.99 -2.32 6.72
N ARG A 10 -29.82 -3.37 6.58
CA ARG A 10 -31.26 -3.19 6.37
C ARG A 10 -32.02 -2.85 7.64
N GLU A 11 -31.64 -3.43 8.78
CA GLU A 11 -32.29 -3.15 10.07
C GLU A 11 -32.11 -1.68 10.51
N PHE A 12 -30.93 -1.08 10.28
CA PHE A 12 -30.69 0.33 10.62
C PHE A 12 -31.34 1.30 9.64
N GLU A 13 -31.48 0.93 8.37
CA GLU A 13 -32.21 1.70 7.36
C GLU A 13 -33.71 1.66 7.64
N GLU A 14 -34.28 0.48 7.90
CA GLU A 14 -35.69 0.26 8.24
C GLU A 14 -36.06 1.01 9.54
N ALA A 15 -35.26 0.90 10.61
CA ALA A 15 -35.50 1.62 11.87
C ALA A 15 -35.43 3.15 11.74
N SER A 16 -34.58 3.67 10.84
CA SER A 16 -34.49 5.10 10.58
C SER A 16 -35.69 5.65 9.80
N ARG A 17 -36.23 4.86 8.86
CA ARG A 17 -37.49 5.18 8.18
C ARG A 17 -38.69 5.09 9.13
N ASP A 18 -38.71 4.14 10.05
CA ASP A 18 -39.76 4.02 11.08
C ASP A 18 -39.78 5.23 12.04
N LEU A 19 -38.62 5.85 12.29
CA LEU A 19 -38.48 7.09 13.06
C LEU A 19 -38.77 8.36 12.24
N GLY A 20 -39.14 8.23 10.95
CA GLY A 20 -39.48 9.34 10.06
C GLY A 20 -38.27 10.07 9.45
N ALA A 21 -37.06 9.52 9.54
CA ALA A 21 -35.88 10.10 8.91
C ALA A 21 -35.86 9.82 7.40
N GLY A 22 -35.53 10.84 6.58
CA GLY A 22 -35.35 10.67 5.14
C GLY A 22 -34.02 10.02 4.77
N GLU A 23 -33.93 9.47 3.54
CA GLU A 23 -32.74 8.78 2.98
C GLU A 23 -31.41 9.52 3.26
N TRP A 24 -31.40 10.84 3.06
CA TRP A 24 -30.22 11.67 3.28
C TRP A 24 -29.83 11.78 4.76
N GLN A 25 -30.82 11.83 5.66
CA GLN A 25 -30.57 11.84 7.11
C GLN A 25 -30.02 10.49 7.56
N THR A 26 -30.60 9.38 7.10
CA THR A 26 -30.10 8.03 7.40
C THR A 26 -28.65 7.86 6.92
N PHE A 27 -28.33 8.29 5.69
CA PHE A 27 -26.96 8.25 5.19
C PHE A 27 -25.99 9.06 6.05
N ARG A 28 -26.32 10.32 6.35
CA ARG A 28 -25.39 11.23 7.04
C ARG A 28 -25.24 10.96 8.54
N TYR A 29 -26.28 10.46 9.20
CA TYR A 29 -26.33 10.29 10.66
C TYR A 29 -26.20 8.83 11.12
N VAL A 30 -26.49 7.85 10.27
CA VAL A 30 -26.40 6.43 10.62
C VAL A 30 -25.29 5.76 9.83
N ILE A 31 -25.38 5.76 8.49
CA ILE A 31 -24.46 5.00 7.63
C ILE A 31 -23.05 5.60 7.65
N LEU A 32 -22.93 6.91 7.44
CA LEU A 32 -21.64 7.59 7.41
C LEU A 32 -20.84 7.40 8.72
N PRO A 33 -21.35 7.72 9.92
CA PRO A 33 -20.60 7.52 11.16
C PRO A 33 -20.29 6.05 11.45
N PHE A 34 -21.16 5.13 11.06
CA PHE A 34 -20.89 3.70 11.19
C PHE A 34 -19.76 3.22 10.28
N MET A 35 -19.69 3.73 9.05
CA MET A 35 -18.62 3.40 8.08
C MET A 35 -17.32 4.21 8.28
N ARG A 36 -17.32 5.30 9.07
CA ARG A 36 -16.13 6.13 9.36
C ARG A 36 -14.86 5.34 9.69
N PRO A 37 -14.85 4.38 10.64
CA PRO A 37 -13.64 3.62 10.95
C PRO A 37 -13.14 2.81 9.75
N GLY A 38 -14.05 2.24 8.94
CA GLY A 38 -13.70 1.52 7.71
C GLY A 38 -13.17 2.44 6.60
N LEU A 39 -13.76 3.63 6.45
CA LEU A 39 -13.29 4.67 5.53
C LEU A 39 -11.89 5.16 5.88
N ILE A 40 -11.60 5.39 7.17
CA ILE A 40 -10.27 5.79 7.62
C ILE A 40 -9.25 4.70 7.32
N ALA A 41 -9.57 3.44 7.63
CA ALA A 41 -8.68 2.31 7.32
C ALA A 41 -8.43 2.17 5.81
N GLY A 42 -9.47 2.30 4.97
CA GLY A 42 -9.35 2.31 3.52
C GLY A 42 -8.54 3.50 2.98
N ALA A 43 -8.74 4.69 3.55
CA ALA A 43 -8.00 5.88 3.18
C ALA A 43 -6.51 5.77 3.54
N LEU A 44 -6.17 5.25 4.71
CA LEU A 44 -4.77 5.01 5.11
C LEU A 44 -4.11 3.95 4.23
N LEU A 45 -4.83 2.89 3.87
CA LEU A 45 -4.33 1.85 2.98
C LEU A 45 -4.11 2.38 1.56
N ALA A 46 -5.05 3.14 1.00
CA ALA A 46 -4.90 3.80 -0.29
C ALA A 46 -3.77 4.84 -0.30
N PHE A 47 -3.60 5.58 0.79
CA PHE A 47 -2.48 6.51 0.98
C PHE A 47 -1.13 5.79 1.02
N THR A 48 -1.07 4.67 1.76
CA THR A 48 0.14 3.84 1.84
C THR A 48 0.52 3.28 0.47
N LEU A 49 -0.46 2.78 -0.30
CA LEU A 49 -0.26 2.33 -1.68
C LEU A 49 0.21 3.47 -2.60
N SER A 50 -0.35 4.67 -2.47
CA SER A 50 0.09 5.83 -3.25
C SER A 50 1.54 6.25 -2.94
N LEU A 51 2.03 6.01 -1.72
CA LEU A 51 3.43 6.22 -1.36
C LEU A 51 4.35 5.08 -1.83
N ASP A 52 3.83 3.88 -2.04
CA ASP A 52 4.58 2.76 -2.61
C ASP A 52 4.73 2.91 -4.13
N ASP A 53 3.64 3.29 -4.83
CA ASP A 53 3.64 3.64 -6.26
C ASP A 53 4.56 4.82 -6.59
N PHE A 54 5.01 5.60 -5.60
CA PHE A 54 6.04 6.64 -5.77
C PHE A 54 7.33 6.06 -6.37
N VAL A 55 7.76 4.85 -5.98
CA VAL A 55 9.00 4.25 -6.49
C VAL A 55 8.86 3.98 -7.99
N ILE A 56 7.77 3.34 -8.41
CA ILE A 56 7.50 3.02 -9.82
C ILE A 56 7.27 4.30 -10.63
N THR A 57 6.49 5.23 -10.09
CA THR A 57 6.22 6.53 -10.72
C THR A 57 7.51 7.34 -10.85
N PHE A 58 8.40 7.36 -9.86
CA PHE A 58 9.68 8.05 -9.94
C PHE A 58 10.60 7.48 -11.05
N PHE A 59 10.55 6.16 -11.28
CA PHE A 59 11.33 5.52 -12.35
C PHE A 59 10.67 5.57 -13.72
N THR A 60 9.35 5.79 -13.81
CA THR A 60 8.56 5.79 -15.06
C THR A 60 8.16 7.18 -15.53
N SER A 61 8.03 8.15 -14.62
CA SER A 61 7.75 9.56 -14.93
C SER A 61 8.96 10.19 -15.61
N GLY A 62 8.73 10.73 -16.81
CA GLY A 62 9.69 11.62 -17.47
C GLY A 62 9.84 12.96 -16.72
N PRO A 63 10.88 13.75 -17.03
CA PRO A 63 11.22 15.00 -16.32
C PRO A 63 10.09 16.05 -16.22
N ASP A 64 9.04 15.92 -17.03
CA ASP A 64 7.91 16.87 -17.09
C ASP A 64 6.67 16.49 -16.26
N THR A 65 6.64 15.29 -15.65
CA THR A 65 5.49 14.85 -14.83
C THR A 65 5.81 14.89 -13.34
N VAL A 66 5.42 15.98 -12.69
CA VAL A 66 5.66 16.22 -11.27
C VAL A 66 4.42 15.85 -10.45
N THR A 67 4.38 14.64 -9.91
CA THR A 67 3.37 14.26 -8.90
C THR A 67 3.76 14.79 -7.52
N PHE A 68 2.79 14.94 -6.62
CA PHE A 68 3.03 15.50 -5.27
C PHE A 68 4.16 14.76 -4.51
N PRO A 69 4.22 13.41 -4.49
CA PRO A 69 5.33 12.68 -3.86
C PRO A 69 6.69 12.94 -4.53
N VAL A 70 6.73 13.02 -5.86
CA VAL A 70 7.94 13.36 -6.63
C VAL A 70 8.40 14.78 -6.35
N LYS A 71 7.49 15.74 -6.15
CA LYS A 71 7.87 17.10 -5.79
C LYS A 71 8.48 17.17 -4.40
N VAL A 72 7.89 16.51 -3.41
CA VAL A 72 8.43 16.46 -2.04
C VAL A 72 9.80 15.77 -2.04
N TYR A 73 9.93 14.61 -2.68
CA TYR A 73 11.20 13.92 -2.79
C TYR A 73 12.25 14.73 -3.55
N SER A 74 11.88 15.36 -4.66
CA SER A 74 12.79 16.20 -5.45
C SER A 74 13.22 17.44 -4.68
N MET A 75 12.36 18.06 -3.85
CA MET A 75 12.79 19.16 -2.98
C MET A 75 13.85 18.70 -1.96
N VAL A 76 13.73 17.49 -1.43
CA VAL A 76 14.76 16.88 -0.56
C VAL A 76 16.02 16.51 -1.35
N ARG A 77 15.86 16.06 -2.61
CA ARG A 77 16.94 15.64 -3.52
C ARG A 77 17.61 16.77 -4.31
N PHE A 78 17.00 17.93 -4.52
CA PHE A 78 17.67 19.06 -5.17
C PHE A 78 18.71 19.70 -4.23
N SER A 79 18.70 19.33 -2.94
CA SER A 79 19.84 19.48 -2.02
C SER A 79 20.90 18.39 -2.15
N VAL A 80 20.70 17.35 -2.97
CA VAL A 80 21.66 16.27 -3.11
C VAL A 80 22.56 16.46 -4.32
N THR A 81 23.79 16.75 -3.95
CA THR A 81 24.97 16.89 -4.75
C THR A 81 25.42 15.53 -5.33
N PRO A 82 26.35 15.50 -6.32
CA PRO A 82 26.82 14.27 -6.98
C PRO A 82 27.25 13.13 -6.03
N GLU A 83 27.63 13.47 -4.80
CA GLU A 83 28.02 12.55 -3.74
C GLU A 83 26.90 11.58 -3.32
N VAL A 84 25.63 12.01 -3.33
CA VAL A 84 24.50 11.12 -2.93
C VAL A 84 24.19 10.09 -4.00
N ASN A 85 24.41 10.44 -5.27
CA ASN A 85 24.30 9.49 -6.37
C ASN A 85 25.41 8.44 -6.29
N ALA A 86 26.65 8.85 -6.01
CA ALA A 86 27.75 7.92 -5.79
C ALA A 86 27.48 6.97 -4.60
N ALA A 87 27.03 7.50 -3.45
CA ALA A 87 26.70 6.70 -2.28
C ALA A 87 25.56 5.70 -2.55
N SER A 88 24.54 6.11 -3.30
CA SER A 88 23.42 5.23 -3.70
C SER A 88 23.89 4.07 -4.57
N THR A 89 24.76 4.33 -5.55
CA THR A 89 25.33 3.30 -6.41
C THR A 89 26.16 2.28 -5.61
N VAL A 90 26.97 2.73 -4.66
CA VAL A 90 27.77 1.83 -3.79
C VAL A 90 26.85 0.94 -2.94
N LEU A 91 25.83 1.50 -2.31
CA LEU A 91 24.85 0.75 -1.51
C LEU A 91 24.11 -0.33 -2.33
N ILE A 92 23.71 0.02 -3.55
CA ILE A 92 23.05 -0.92 -4.48
C ILE A 92 24.00 -2.07 -4.83
N VAL A 93 25.25 -1.76 -5.18
CA VAL A 93 26.26 -2.78 -5.49
C VAL A 93 26.48 -3.73 -4.31
N ILE A 94 26.61 -3.20 -3.09
CA ILE A 94 26.76 -4.01 -1.87
C ILE A 94 25.55 -4.94 -1.68
N THR A 95 24.33 -4.41 -1.83
CA THR A 95 23.10 -5.16 -1.63
C THR A 95 22.95 -6.30 -2.66
N VAL A 96 23.27 -6.02 -3.93
CA VAL A 96 23.25 -7.02 -5.00
C VAL A 96 24.29 -8.11 -4.72
N VAL A 97 25.52 -7.74 -4.36
CA VAL A 97 26.57 -8.70 -4.03
C VAL A 97 26.18 -9.56 -2.84
N ALA A 98 25.71 -8.96 -1.75
CA ALA A 98 25.26 -9.68 -0.56
C ALA A 98 24.11 -10.65 -0.89
N THR A 99 23.16 -10.24 -1.73
CA THR A 99 22.03 -11.07 -2.16
C THR A 99 22.50 -12.26 -3.00
N ILE A 100 23.39 -12.03 -3.97
CA ILE A 100 23.97 -13.10 -4.80
C ILE A 100 24.74 -14.09 -3.93
N LEU A 101 25.55 -13.60 -2.99
CA LEU A 101 26.28 -14.45 -2.04
C LEU A 101 25.30 -15.25 -1.20
N ALA A 102 24.28 -14.62 -0.61
CA ALA A 102 23.25 -15.31 0.17
C ALA A 102 22.54 -16.40 -0.66
N MET A 103 22.17 -16.12 -1.91
CA MET A 103 21.57 -17.11 -2.81
C MET A 103 22.51 -18.26 -3.13
N ARG A 104 23.82 -17.99 -3.32
CA ARG A 104 24.83 -19.03 -3.53
C ARG A 104 25.05 -19.90 -2.29
N PHE A 105 25.07 -19.31 -1.09
CA PHE A 105 25.18 -20.03 0.18
C PHE A 105 23.90 -20.80 0.55
N GLN A 106 22.73 -20.34 0.12
CA GLN A 106 21.46 -21.05 0.28
C GLN A 106 21.28 -22.21 -0.72
N ASN A 107 22.21 -22.39 -1.68
CA ASN A 107 22.12 -23.44 -2.70
C ASN A 107 22.82 -24.79 -2.36
N PRO A 108 22.66 -25.34 -1.13
CA PRO A 108 22.77 -26.79 -0.94
C PRO A 108 21.53 -27.41 -0.26
N ALA A 109 20.30 -27.01 -0.63
CA ALA A 109 19.08 -27.66 -0.13
C ALA A 109 17.98 -27.89 -1.20
N ARG A 110 18.34 -27.92 -2.49
CA ARG A 110 17.45 -28.39 -3.57
C ARG A 110 17.87 -29.74 -4.19
N ARG A 111 18.65 -30.57 -3.47
CA ARG A 111 19.12 -31.85 -4.03
C ARG A 111 18.68 -33.15 -3.36
N GLU A 112 18.09 -33.21 -2.15
CA GLU A 112 17.92 -34.55 -1.50
C GLU A 112 16.63 -34.87 -0.71
N ARG A 113 15.50 -34.14 -0.85
CA ARG A 113 14.27 -34.57 -0.12
C ARG A 113 12.96 -34.51 -0.90
N LYS A 114 12.98 -34.94 -2.17
CA LYS A 114 11.74 -35.23 -2.90
C LYS A 114 11.62 -36.66 -3.44
N GLU A 115 12.58 -37.56 -3.20
CA GLU A 115 12.58 -38.82 -3.94
C GLU A 115 13.14 -39.99 -3.12
N THR A 116 12.46 -40.36 -2.03
CA THR A 116 12.28 -41.75 -1.51
C THR A 116 11.61 -41.70 -0.14
N ALA A 117 10.28 -41.61 -0.14
CA ALA A 117 9.46 -42.17 0.94
C ALA A 117 8.73 -43.37 0.32
N PRO A 118 9.08 -44.57 0.77
CA PRO A 118 8.07 -45.40 1.42
C PRO A 118 8.44 -45.76 2.87
#